data_AF-A0A351GGQ8-F1
#
_entry.id   AF-A0A351GGQ8-F1
#
_cell.length_a   1.000
_cell.length_b   1.000
_cell.length_c   1.000
_cell.angle_alpha   90.00
_cell.angle_beta   90.00
_cell.angle_gamma   90.00
#
_symmetry.space_group_name_H-M   'P 1'
#
loop_
_entity.id
_entity.type
_entity.pdbx_description
1 polymer ?
#
loop_
_entity_poly.entity_id
_entity_poly.type
_entity_poly.pdbx_seq_one_letter_code
_entity_poly.pdbx_strand_id
1 'polypeptide(L)'
;MYMNQYQTKALETAIFPDEDQTVAIAYLSLGLCGEAGEVANKIKKCIRDGNSYSGIADELGDVLWYIAVLAHYLEADTAMDLNDIAAKNLYKLSERAKRGTLQGSGDNR
;
A
#
# COMPACT_ATOMS: atom_id res chain seq x y z
N MET A 1 13.29 0.42 11.08
CA MET A 1 12.48 -0.79 10.87
C MET A 1 12.57 -1.13 9.40
N TYR A 2 12.91 -2.38 9.06
CA TYR A 2 12.85 -2.87 7.68
C TYR A 2 11.40 -3.17 7.29
N MET A 3 11.08 -3.19 5.99
CA MET A 3 9.71 -3.39 5.53
C MET A 3 9.16 -4.78 5.87
N ASN A 4 10.01 -5.82 5.84
CA ASN A 4 9.64 -7.16 6.30
C ASN A 4 9.35 -7.19 7.81
N GLN A 5 10.13 -6.46 8.62
CA GLN A 5 9.85 -6.30 10.06
C GLN A 5 8.51 -5.61 10.31
N TYR A 6 8.20 -4.58 9.52
CA TYR A 6 6.89 -3.93 9.57
C TYR A 6 5.78 -4.90 9.22
N GLN A 7 5.93 -5.67 8.13
CA GLN A 7 4.97 -6.69 7.70
C GLN A 7 4.71 -7.73 8.79
N THR A 8 5.76 -8.31 9.39
CA THR A 8 5.61 -9.25 10.52
C THR A 8 4.84 -8.62 11.67
N LYS A 9 5.12 -7.36 12.01
CA LYS A 9 4.42 -6.64 13.09
C LYS A 9 2.97 -6.31 12.75
N ALA A 10 2.65 -6.00 11.49
CA ALA A 10 1.29 -5.76 11.04
C ALA A 10 0.43 -7.04 11.14
N LEU A 11 1.02 -8.20 10.86
CA LEU A 11 0.34 -9.50 10.98
C LEU A 11 0.00 -9.86 12.44
N GLU A 12 0.77 -9.37 13.42
CA GLU A 12 0.45 -9.58 14.85
C GLU A 12 -0.89 -8.94 15.26
N THR A 13 -1.41 -7.99 14.48
CA THR A 13 -2.68 -7.30 14.73
C THR A 13 -3.76 -7.61 13.70
N ALA A 14 -3.50 -8.56 12.78
CA ALA A 14 -4.43 -8.93 11.72
C ALA A 14 -5.62 -9.73 12.27
N ILE A 15 -6.80 -9.11 12.26
CA ILE A 15 -8.06 -9.74 12.67
C ILE A 15 -9.12 -9.40 11.62
N PHE A 16 -9.49 -10.39 10.80
CA PHE A 16 -10.52 -10.32 9.77
C PHE A 16 -10.89 -11.76 9.34
N PRO A 17 -11.97 -11.96 8.56
CA PRO A 17 -12.30 -13.29 8.02
C PRO A 17 -11.19 -13.81 7.10
N ASP A 18 -10.50 -14.85 7.53
CA ASP A 18 -9.33 -15.44 6.86
C ASP A 18 -9.43 -16.96 6.68
N GLU A 19 -10.63 -17.52 6.85
CA GLU A 19 -10.87 -18.97 6.77
C GLU A 19 -10.56 -19.54 5.37
N ASP A 20 -10.57 -18.68 4.35
CA ASP A 20 -10.20 -18.97 2.97
C ASP A 20 -9.30 -17.85 2.42
N GLN A 21 -8.23 -18.23 1.73
CA GLN A 21 -7.25 -17.29 1.18
C GLN A 21 -7.87 -16.33 0.16
N THR A 22 -8.84 -16.78 -0.64
CA THR A 22 -9.54 -15.93 -1.61
C THR A 22 -10.39 -14.89 -0.89
N VAL A 23 -11.08 -15.29 0.18
CA VAL A 23 -11.86 -14.39 1.03
C VAL A 23 -10.96 -13.35 1.69
N ALA A 24 -9.81 -13.76 2.26
CA ALA A 24 -8.84 -12.86 2.87
C ALA A 24 -8.30 -11.83 1.85
N ILE A 25 -7.87 -12.28 0.67
CA ILE A 25 -7.38 -11.40 -0.40
C ILE A 25 -8.47 -10.41 -0.82
N ALA A 26 -9.71 -10.86 -0.98
CA ALA A 26 -10.83 -9.99 -1.32
C ALA A 26 -11.09 -8.93 -0.23
N TYR A 27 -11.15 -9.35 1.03
CA TYR A 27 -11.32 -8.45 2.18
C TYR A 27 -10.23 -7.38 2.24
N LEU A 28 -8.96 -7.80 2.18
CA LEU A 28 -7.80 -6.91 2.24
C LEU A 28 -7.74 -5.95 1.05
N SER A 29 -8.11 -6.42 -0.15
CA SER A 29 -8.14 -5.58 -1.36
C SER A 29 -9.24 -4.51 -1.28
N LEU A 30 -10.41 -4.86 -0.73
CA LEU A 30 -11.50 -3.91 -0.51
C LEU A 30 -11.15 -2.89 0.58
N GLY A 31 -10.55 -3.35 1.69
CA GLY A 31 -10.06 -2.49 2.76
C GLY A 31 -9.01 -1.49 2.25
N LEU A 32 -8.01 -1.95 1.49
CA LEU A 32 -7.02 -1.10 0.84
C LEU A 32 -7.66 0.01 -0.01
N CYS A 33 -8.69 -0.33 -0.77
CA CYS A 33 -9.43 0.66 -1.58
C CYS A 33 -10.17 1.67 -0.70
N GLY A 34 -10.77 1.20 0.40
CA GLY A 34 -11.40 2.04 1.42
C GLY A 34 -10.44 3.09 1.97
N GLU A 35 -9.30 2.66 2.50
CA GLU A 35 -8.30 3.57 3.12
C GLU A 35 -7.70 4.54 2.10
N ALA A 36 -7.44 4.09 0.88
CA ALA A 36 -7.02 4.99 -0.19
C ALA A 36 -8.09 6.06 -0.50
N GLY A 37 -9.37 5.69 -0.42
CA GLY A 37 -10.50 6.59 -0.50
C GLY A 37 -10.58 7.57 0.67
N GLU A 38 -10.24 7.13 1.87
CA GLU A 38 -10.17 7.98 3.08
C GLU A 38 -9.07 9.03 2.95
N VAL A 39 -7.86 8.63 2.52
CA VAL A 39 -6.76 9.55 2.16
C VAL A 39 -7.26 10.61 1.18
N ALA A 40 -7.88 10.18 0.08
CA ALA A 40 -8.38 11.09 -0.95
C ALA A 40 -9.46 12.04 -0.40
N ASN A 41 -10.37 11.53 0.42
CA ASN A 41 -11.43 12.32 1.04
C ASN A 41 -10.89 13.36 2.03
N LYS A 42 -9.89 13.01 2.86
CA LYS A 42 -9.24 13.98 3.76
C LYS A 42 -8.53 15.07 2.96
N ILE A 43 -7.71 14.71 1.98
CA ILE A 43 -7.01 15.69 1.12
C ILE A 43 -7.99 16.62 0.43
N LYS A 44 -9.06 16.09 -0.16
CA LYS A 44 -10.11 16.88 -0.82
C LYS A 44 -10.75 17.90 0.14
N LYS A 45 -11.04 17.51 1.39
CA LYS A 45 -11.57 18.42 2.42
C LYS A 45 -10.54 19.50 2.78
N CYS A 46 -9.26 19.14 2.92
CA CYS A 46 -8.19 20.11 3.18
C CYS A 46 -8.13 21.19 2.08
N ILE A 47 -8.19 20.79 0.81
CA ILE A 47 -8.17 21.71 -0.33
C ILE A 47 -9.42 22.60 -0.35
N ARG A 48 -10.61 22.01 -0.16
CA ARG A 48 -11.89 22.75 -0.24
C ARG A 48 -12.04 23.78 0.87
N ASP A 49 -11.65 23.40 2.09
CA ASP A 49 -11.95 24.16 3.31
C ASP A 49 -10.75 25.00 3.79
N GLY A 50 -9.58 24.89 3.12
CA GLY A 50 -8.34 25.53 3.55
C GLY A 50 -7.77 24.95 4.85
N ASN A 51 -8.12 23.70 5.17
CA ASN A 51 -7.71 23.04 6.41
C ASN A 51 -6.28 22.50 6.36
N SER A 52 -5.68 22.34 7.54
CA SER A 52 -4.43 21.59 7.73
C SER A 52 -4.53 20.15 7.21
N TYR A 53 -3.41 19.58 6.76
CA TYR A 53 -3.25 18.17 6.40
C TYR A 53 -3.10 17.22 7.62
N SER A 54 -3.48 17.69 8.81
CA SER A 54 -3.45 16.91 10.05
C SER A 54 -4.28 15.62 9.93
N GLY A 55 -3.77 14.52 10.48
CA GLY A 55 -4.46 13.22 10.49
C GLY A 55 -4.45 12.47 9.16
N ILE A 56 -3.77 12.96 8.11
CA ILE A 56 -3.54 12.18 6.88
C ILE A 56 -2.51 11.08 7.12
N ALA A 57 -1.57 11.29 8.05
CA ALA A 57 -0.57 10.29 8.41
C ALA A 57 -1.22 8.99 8.91
N ASP A 58 -2.34 9.09 9.63
CA ASP A 58 -3.09 7.93 10.13
C ASP A 58 -3.63 7.11 8.95
N GLU A 59 -4.33 7.76 8.01
CA GLU A 59 -4.88 7.10 6.80
C GLU A 59 -3.78 6.50 5.92
N LEU A 60 -2.63 7.17 5.80
CA LEU A 60 -1.48 6.62 5.09
C LEU A 60 -0.91 5.38 5.80
N GLY A 61 -0.97 5.36 7.13
CA GLY A 61 -0.63 4.21 7.96
C GLY A 61 -1.58 3.04 7.71
N ASP A 62 -2.88 3.29 7.62
CA ASP A 62 -3.90 2.27 7.35
C ASP A 62 -3.72 1.69 5.94
N VAL A 63 -3.47 2.52 4.93
CA VAL A 63 -3.07 2.07 3.58
C VAL A 63 -1.83 1.17 3.64
N LEU A 64 -0.79 1.59 4.37
CA LEU A 64 0.43 0.81 4.52
C LEU A 64 0.18 -0.53 5.21
N TRP A 65 -0.70 -0.56 6.22
CA TRP A 65 -1.10 -1.77 6.93
C TRP A 65 -1.76 -2.77 5.96
N TYR A 66 -2.75 -2.34 5.17
CA TYR A 66 -3.39 -3.23 4.20
C TYR A 66 -2.42 -3.71 3.12
N ILE A 67 -1.51 -2.86 2.62
CA ILE A 67 -0.47 -3.28 1.69
C ILE A 67 0.41 -4.38 2.30
N ALA A 68 0.82 -4.21 3.55
CA ALA A 68 1.71 -5.15 4.23
C ALA A 68 1.05 -6.53 4.42
N VAL A 69 -0.20 -6.54 4.92
CA VAL A 69 -0.95 -7.78 5.13
C VAL A 69 -1.32 -8.43 3.81
N LEU A 70 -1.79 -7.66 2.81
CA LEU A 70 -2.09 -8.19 1.48
C LEU A 70 -0.85 -8.79 0.79
N ALA A 71 0.31 -8.14 0.92
CA ALA A 71 1.56 -8.69 0.38
C ALA A 71 1.89 -10.06 0.97
N HIS A 72 1.58 -10.31 2.24
CA HIS A 72 1.81 -11.62 2.87
C HIS A 72 0.94 -12.71 2.24
N TYR A 73 -0.36 -12.44 2.03
CA TYR A 73 -1.28 -13.40 1.41
C TYR A 73 -0.98 -13.69 -0.08
N LEU A 74 -0.22 -12.81 -0.73
CA LEU A 74 0.20 -12.95 -2.14
C LEU A 74 1.66 -13.39 -2.28
N GLU A 75 2.39 -13.60 -1.19
CA GLU A 75 3.82 -13.90 -1.23
C GLU A 75 4.10 -15.21 -1.96
N ALA A 76 3.27 -16.23 -1.75
CA ALA A 76 3.40 -17.52 -2.44
C ALA A 76 3.22 -17.42 -3.96
N ASP A 77 2.34 -16.53 -4.43
CA ASP A 77 2.06 -16.33 -5.86
C ASP A 77 3.08 -15.40 -6.53
N THR A 78 3.58 -14.39 -5.79
CA THR A 78 4.47 -13.35 -6.32
C THR A 78 5.95 -13.63 -6.09
N ALA A 79 6.27 -14.55 -5.18
CA ALA A 79 7.60 -14.81 -4.63
C ALA A 79 8.28 -13.53 -4.10
N MET A 80 7.51 -12.64 -3.48
CA MET A 80 7.99 -11.34 -2.98
C MET A 80 7.33 -10.98 -1.65
N ASP A 81 8.15 -10.74 -0.64
CA ASP A 81 7.70 -10.12 0.61
C ASP A 81 7.54 -8.59 0.46
N LEU A 82 7.11 -7.89 1.51
CA LEU A 82 6.95 -6.43 1.43
C LEU A 82 8.27 -5.68 1.16
N ASN A 83 9.39 -6.22 1.63
CA ASN A 83 10.71 -5.63 1.44
C ASN A 83 11.18 -5.79 -0.02
N ASP A 84 10.95 -6.95 -0.63
CA ASP A 84 11.21 -7.20 -2.04
C ASP A 84 10.36 -6.32 -2.94
N ILE A 85 9.07 -6.16 -2.63
CA ILE A 85 8.16 -5.26 -3.35
C ILE A 85 8.69 -3.83 -3.31
N ALA A 86 9.08 -3.34 -2.12
CA ALA A 86 9.62 -2.00 -1.95
C ALA A 86 10.94 -1.81 -2.72
N ALA A 87 11.88 -2.77 -2.61
CA ALA A 87 13.17 -2.72 -3.30
C ALA A 87 13.00 -2.74 -4.83
N LYS A 88 12.13 -3.61 -5.36
CA LYS A 88 11.79 -3.68 -6.78
C LYS A 88 11.15 -2.39 -7.28
N ASN A 89 10.30 -1.75 -6.47
CA ASN A 89 9.70 -0.47 -6.81
C ASN A 89 10.75 0.63 -6.93
N LEU A 90 11.65 0.77 -5.95
CA LEU A 90 12.74 1.75 -5.96
C LEU A 90 13.65 1.54 -7.16
N TYR A 91 14.05 0.29 -7.43
CA TYR A 91 14.86 -0.04 -8.61
C TYR A 91 14.17 0.40 -9.90
N LYS A 92 12.90 0.01 -10.10
CA LYS A 92 12.10 0.39 -11.27
C LYS A 92 12.00 1.91 -11.44
N LEU A 93 11.79 2.67 -10.37
CA LEU A 93 11.73 4.13 -10.41
C LEU A 93 13.08 4.75 -10.74
N SER A 94 14.18 4.22 -10.17
CA SER A 94 15.54 4.67 -10.48
C SER A 94 15.89 4.47 -11.96
N GLU A 95 15.48 3.36 -12.55
CA GLU A 95 15.66 3.08 -13.97
C GLU A 95 14.83 4.01 -14.86
N ARG A 96 13.60 4.36 -14.46
CA ARG A 96 12.79 5.38 -15.14
C ARG A 96 13.44 6.76 -15.07
N ALA A 97 14.05 7.11 -13.94
CA ALA A 97 14.80 8.35 -13.76
C ALA A 97 15.97 8.44 -14.73
N LYS A 98 16.81 7.40 -14.79
CA LYS A 98 17.96 7.34 -15.72
C LYS A 98 17.56 7.48 -17.18
N ARG A 99 16.38 6.95 -17.56
CA ARG A 99 15.84 7.04 -18.93
C ARG A 99 15.10 8.35 -19.23
N GLY A 100 14.93 9.24 -18.25
CA GLY A 100 14.14 10.47 -18.41
C GLY A 100 12.63 10.22 -18.59
N THR A 101 12.12 9.04 -18.23
CA THR A 101 10.72 8.63 -18.45
C THR A 101 9.87 8.63 -17.18
N LEU A 102 10.30 9.35 -16.14
CA LEU A 102 9.52 9.49 -14.89
C LEU A 102 8.14 10.12 -15.14
N GLN A 103 8.03 10.99 -16.14
CA GLN A 103 6.79 11.70 -16.51
C GLN A 103 5.94 10.95 -17.56
N GLY A 104 6.20 9.67 -17.82
CA GLY A 104 5.47 8.89 -18.83
C GLY A 104 4.00 8.66 -18.47
N SER A 105 3.12 8.82 -19.46
CA SER A 105 1.64 8.84 -19.42
C SER A 105 0.94 7.52 -19.00
N GLY A 106 1.58 6.65 -18.23
CA GLY A 106 0.95 5.47 -17.62
C GLY A 106 0.96 4.18 -18.45
N ASP A 107 1.34 4.22 -19.73
CA ASP A 107 0.94 3.19 -20.71
C ASP A 107 1.94 2.05 -21.02
N ASN A 108 2.98 1.83 -20.22
CA ASN A 108 3.75 0.58 -20.34
C ASN A 108 3.95 -0.02 -18.94
N ARG A 109 2.96 -0.84 -18.56
CA ARG A 109 3.04 -1.84 -17.50
C ARG A 109 3.08 -3.23 -18.12
#